data_AF-Q9XS58-F1
#
_entry.id   AF-Q9XS58-F1
#
_cell.length_a   1.000
_cell.length_b   1.000
_cell.length_c   1.000
_cell.angle_alpha   90.00
_cell.angle_beta   90.00
_cell.angle_gamma   90.00
#
_symmetry.space_group_name_H-M   'P 1'
#
loop_
_entity.id
_entity.type
_entity.pdbx_description
1 polymer ?
#
loop_
_entity_poly.entity_id
_entity_poly.type
_entity_poly.pdbx_seq_one_letter_code
_entity_poly.pdbx_strand_id
1 'polypeptide(L)'
;MGLTSQLIPMLVCLLACTSNFVHGHKCDVTLQEIIKTLNILTAKKNLCMELPVEDVFATTKNTTEKETFCRAGTVLRHIYRHHKCFNQPLSGLHRNLSSMANMTCSVNEAKKSTLKDFLERLKMIMKEKYSKC
;
A
#
# COMPACT_ATOMS: atom_id res chain seq x y z
N MET A 1 -7.07 50.25 -7.70
CA MET A 1 -7.23 49.58 -6.39
C MET A 1 -7.65 48.15 -6.65
N GLY A 2 -6.75 47.16 -6.55
CA GLY A 2 -7.08 45.77 -6.92
C GLY A 2 -6.06 44.69 -6.55
N LEU A 3 -4.90 45.06 -6.00
CA LEU A 3 -3.86 44.09 -5.65
C LEU A 3 -4.21 43.22 -4.42
N THR A 4 -5.09 43.69 -3.52
CA THR A 4 -5.41 42.97 -2.29
C THR A 4 -6.28 41.73 -2.52
N SER A 5 -7.10 41.69 -3.58
CA SER A 5 -7.97 40.53 -3.85
C SER A 5 -7.23 39.34 -4.46
N GLN A 6 -6.08 39.54 -5.10
CA GLN A 6 -5.28 38.44 -5.69
C GLN A 6 -4.30 37.80 -4.70
N LEU A 7 -3.88 38.53 -3.66
CA LEU A 7 -2.95 38.01 -2.65
C LEU A 7 -3.61 36.98 -1.73
N ILE A 8 -4.90 37.14 -1.42
CA ILE A 8 -5.62 36.24 -0.50
C ILE A 8 -5.73 34.81 -1.07
N PRO A 9 -6.18 34.58 -2.33
CA PRO A 9 -6.18 33.23 -2.91
C PRO A 9 -4.80 32.59 -2.97
N MET A 10 -3.77 33.39 -3.27
CA MET A 10 -2.39 32.90 -3.36
C MET A 10 -1.86 32.46 -2.00
N LEU A 11 -2.10 33.23 -0.94
CA LEU A 11 -1.74 32.87 0.43
C LEU A 11 -2.52 31.64 0.93
N VAL A 12 -3.82 31.57 0.67
CA VAL A 12 -4.65 30.39 1.03
C VAL A 12 -4.15 29.14 0.30
N CYS A 13 -3.78 29.25 -0.99
CA CYS A 13 -3.20 28.17 -1.75
C CYS A 13 -1.83 27.73 -1.17
N LEU A 14 -0.95 28.67 -0.82
CA LEU A 14 0.34 28.35 -0.18
C LEU A 14 0.16 27.68 1.19
N LEU A 15 -0.79 28.13 2.01
CA LEU A 15 -1.15 27.53 3.29
C LEU A 15 -1.72 26.11 3.12
N ALA A 16 -2.62 25.92 2.16
CA ALA A 16 -3.19 24.60 1.84
C ALA A 16 -2.15 23.65 1.24
N CYS A 17 -1.24 24.14 0.41
CA CYS A 17 -0.15 23.33 -0.14
C CYS A 17 0.82 22.92 0.96
N THR A 18 1.29 23.86 1.78
CA THR A 18 2.20 23.57 2.90
C THR A 18 1.59 22.61 3.90
N SER A 19 0.29 22.71 4.21
CA SER A 19 -0.38 21.75 5.10
C SER A 19 -0.42 20.33 4.51
N ASN A 20 -0.69 20.18 3.21
CA ASN A 20 -0.64 18.89 2.53
C ASN A 20 0.78 18.31 2.48
N PHE A 21 1.80 19.14 2.22
CA PHE A 21 3.20 18.72 2.26
C PHE A 21 3.65 18.31 3.66
N VAL A 22 3.24 19.04 4.70
CA VAL A 22 3.54 18.71 6.10
C VAL A 22 2.82 17.43 6.53
N HIS A 23 1.57 17.22 6.12
CA HIS A 23 0.86 15.97 6.38
C HIS A 23 1.55 14.78 5.69
N GLY A 24 2.01 14.98 4.45
CA GLY A 24 2.84 14.01 3.74
C GLY A 24 4.18 13.72 4.44
N HIS A 25 4.75 14.68 5.18
CA HIS A 25 5.97 14.47 5.95
C HIS A 25 5.72 13.83 7.33
N LYS A 26 4.50 13.92 7.87
CA LYS A 26 4.11 13.22 9.10
C LYS A 26 3.88 11.72 8.85
N CYS A 27 3.27 11.38 7.72
CA CYS A 27 3.18 9.98 7.31
C CYS A 27 4.53 9.46 6.78
N ASP A 28 4.87 8.22 7.12
CA ASP A 28 6.03 7.51 6.57
C ASP A 28 5.99 7.50 5.03
N VAL A 29 7.09 7.94 4.39
CA VAL A 29 7.27 7.92 2.93
C VAL A 29 7.01 6.53 2.34
N THR A 30 7.38 5.48 3.08
CA THR A 30 7.15 4.07 2.72
C THR A 30 5.66 3.78 2.51
N LEU A 31 4.80 4.34 3.37
CA LEU A 31 3.34 4.15 3.30
C LEU A 31 2.76 4.80 2.03
N GLN A 32 3.23 5.98 1.67
CA GLN A 32 2.82 6.66 0.44
C GLN A 32 3.22 5.88 -0.80
N GLU A 33 4.45 5.36 -0.84
CA GLU A 33 4.94 4.55 -1.95
C GLU A 33 4.16 3.24 -2.11
N ILE A 34 3.80 2.60 -1.00
CA ILE A 34 2.94 1.41 -0.99
C ILE A 34 1.58 1.75 -1.61
N ILE A 35 0.92 2.81 -1.16
CA ILE A 35 -0.40 3.23 -1.68
C ILE A 35 -0.31 3.56 -3.17
N LYS A 36 0.72 4.30 -3.60
CA LYS A 36 0.97 4.63 -5.01
C LYS A 36 1.12 3.36 -5.85
N THR A 37 1.92 2.40 -5.39
CA THR A 37 2.15 1.14 -6.09
C THR A 37 0.87 0.31 -6.18
N LEU A 38 0.09 0.25 -5.09
CA LEU A 38 -1.20 -0.43 -5.05
C LEU A 38 -2.23 0.18 -6.00
N ASN A 39 -2.29 1.51 -6.10
CA ASN A 39 -3.16 2.19 -7.06
C ASN A 39 -2.80 1.83 -8.51
N ILE A 40 -1.51 1.76 -8.84
CA ILE A 40 -1.05 1.36 -10.18
C ILE A 40 -1.40 -0.11 -10.46
N LEU A 41 -1.17 -0.99 -9.50
CA LEU A 41 -1.46 -2.43 -9.66
C LEU A 41 -2.95 -2.67 -9.85
N THR A 42 -3.79 -2.14 -8.96
CA THR A 42 -5.24 -2.38 -8.95
C THR A 42 -5.96 -1.78 -10.16
N ALA A 43 -5.40 -0.74 -10.81
CA ALA A 43 -5.95 -0.19 -12.04
C ALA A 43 -5.73 -1.09 -13.28
N LYS A 44 -4.78 -2.03 -13.24
CA LYS A 44 -4.44 -2.87 -14.40
C LYS A 44 -5.38 -4.07 -14.51
N LYS A 45 -5.92 -4.29 -15.72
CA LYS A 45 -6.60 -5.55 -16.08
C LYS A 45 -5.55 -6.55 -16.60
N ASN A 46 -5.40 -7.68 -15.94
CA ASN A 46 -4.43 -8.72 -16.32
C ASN A 46 -4.88 -10.09 -15.79
N LEU A 47 -4.60 -11.17 -16.53
CA LEU A 47 -4.94 -12.54 -16.10
C LEU A 47 -4.28 -12.94 -14.77
N CYS A 48 -3.11 -12.38 -14.45
CA CYS A 48 -2.45 -12.59 -13.16
C CYS A 48 -3.31 -12.15 -11.96
N MET A 49 -4.29 -11.26 -12.16
CA MET A 49 -5.19 -10.80 -11.10
C MET A 49 -6.12 -11.90 -10.58
N GLU A 50 -6.35 -12.94 -11.38
CA GLU A 50 -7.19 -14.09 -11.03
C GLU A 50 -6.38 -15.23 -10.36
N LEU A 51 -5.06 -15.06 -10.18
CA LEU A 51 -4.25 -16.08 -9.51
C LEU A 51 -4.71 -16.27 -8.06
N PRO A 52 -4.90 -17.52 -7.61
CA PRO A 52 -5.23 -17.79 -6.22
C PRO A 52 -4.01 -17.53 -5.33
N VAL A 53 -4.22 -16.75 -4.27
CA VAL A 53 -3.19 -16.40 -3.29
C VAL A 53 -3.69 -16.68 -1.88
N GLU A 54 -2.76 -16.89 -0.94
CA GLU A 54 -3.10 -17.06 0.47
C GLU A 54 -3.77 -15.81 1.05
N ASP A 55 -4.98 -15.97 1.60
CA ASP A 55 -5.77 -14.87 2.18
C ASP A 55 -5.29 -14.58 3.61
N VAL A 56 -4.08 -14.00 3.73
CA VAL A 56 -3.42 -13.71 5.01
C VAL A 56 -4.21 -12.73 5.91
N PHE A 57 -5.24 -12.10 5.36
CA PHE A 57 -6.13 -11.18 6.07
C PHE A 57 -7.39 -11.84 6.62
N ALA A 58 -7.62 -13.13 6.33
CA ALA A 58 -8.76 -13.88 6.85
C ALA A 58 -8.65 -14.13 8.36
N THR A 59 -7.44 -14.32 8.86
CA THR A 59 -7.15 -14.63 10.26
C THR A 59 -6.82 -13.35 11.02
N THR A 60 -7.84 -12.69 11.59
CA THR A 60 -7.67 -11.39 12.26
C THR A 60 -7.35 -11.48 13.75
N LYS A 61 -7.53 -12.63 14.40
CA LYS A 61 -7.71 -12.65 15.86
C LYS A 61 -6.45 -12.46 16.70
N ASN A 62 -5.23 -12.59 16.18
CA ASN A 62 -4.00 -12.47 17.01
C ASN A 62 -2.75 -11.99 16.25
N THR A 63 -2.86 -11.57 14.98
CA THR A 63 -1.69 -11.16 14.20
C THR A 63 -1.33 -9.70 14.47
N THR A 64 -0.06 -9.44 14.77
CA THR A 64 0.43 -8.06 14.87
C THR A 64 0.42 -7.40 13.49
N GLU A 65 0.46 -6.07 13.45
CA GLU A 65 0.58 -5.32 12.19
C GLU A 65 1.85 -5.74 11.42
N LYS A 66 2.99 -5.84 12.12
CA LYS A 66 4.26 -6.29 11.53
C LYS A 66 4.16 -7.68 10.92
N GLU A 67 3.54 -8.62 11.64
CA GLU A 67 3.32 -9.98 11.14
C GLU A 67 2.41 -9.97 9.90
N THR A 68 1.37 -9.14 9.90
CA THR A 68 0.45 -8.99 8.76
C THR A 68 1.19 -8.49 7.51
N PHE A 69 2.04 -7.47 7.66
CA PHE A 69 2.86 -6.96 6.54
C PHE A 69 3.90 -7.97 6.08
N CYS A 70 4.51 -8.72 7.00
CA CYS A 70 5.44 -9.78 6.65
C CYS A 70 4.76 -10.86 5.81
N ARG A 71 3.61 -11.38 6.27
CA ARG A 71 2.87 -12.45 5.59
C ARG A 71 2.38 -11.96 4.23
N ALA A 72 1.88 -10.73 4.16
CA ALA A 72 1.48 -10.13 2.89
C ALA A 72 2.67 -10.01 1.91
N GLY A 73 3.83 -9.53 2.38
CA GLY A 73 5.06 -9.47 1.59
C GLY A 73 5.49 -10.84 1.07
N THR A 74 5.38 -11.88 1.88
CA THR A 74 5.74 -13.26 1.50
C THR A 74 4.85 -13.79 0.37
N VAL A 75 3.54 -13.51 0.40
CA VAL A 75 2.63 -13.84 -0.69
C VAL A 75 3.03 -13.14 -2.00
N LEU A 76 3.31 -11.84 -1.94
CA LEU A 76 3.74 -11.08 -3.14
C LEU A 76 5.07 -11.61 -3.70
N ARG A 77 6.00 -11.99 -2.81
CA ARG A 77 7.27 -12.61 -3.17
C ARG A 77 7.09 -13.88 -3.98
N HIS A 78 6.14 -14.71 -3.60
CA HIS A 78 5.81 -15.91 -4.35
C HIS A 78 5.36 -15.57 -5.78
N ILE A 79 4.46 -14.60 -5.92
CA ILE A 79 3.90 -14.22 -7.23
C ILE A 79 4.95 -13.71 -8.21
N TYR A 80 5.75 -12.72 -7.82
CA TYR A 80 6.72 -12.15 -8.76
C TYR A 80 7.89 -13.10 -9.08
N ARG A 81 8.16 -14.09 -8.22
CA ARG A 81 9.22 -15.09 -8.47
C ARG A 81 8.75 -16.25 -9.33
N HIS A 82 7.57 -16.80 -9.06
CA HIS A 82 7.10 -18.04 -9.68
C HIS A 82 6.21 -17.78 -10.90
N HIS A 83 5.34 -16.77 -10.86
CA HIS A 83 4.43 -16.46 -11.96
C HIS A 83 4.97 -15.36 -12.89
N LYS A 84 6.05 -14.67 -12.49
CA LYS A 84 6.66 -13.55 -13.24
C LYS A 84 5.68 -12.42 -13.58
N CYS A 85 4.61 -12.29 -12.80
CA CYS A 85 3.59 -11.28 -12.94
C CYS A 85 4.04 -9.98 -12.26
N PHE A 86 3.89 -8.84 -12.94
CA PHE A 86 4.13 -7.51 -12.36
C PHE A 86 5.47 -7.38 -11.61
N ASN A 87 6.54 -7.97 -12.17
CA ASN A 87 7.80 -8.19 -11.47
C ASN A 87 8.30 -6.96 -10.70
N GLN A 88 8.42 -5.83 -11.37
CA GLN A 88 8.97 -4.62 -10.76
C GLN A 88 8.00 -4.00 -9.73
N PRO A 89 6.71 -3.74 -10.02
CA PRO A 89 5.77 -3.23 -9.01
C PRO A 89 5.62 -4.14 -7.78
N LEU A 90 5.48 -5.45 -7.97
CA LEU A 90 5.32 -6.39 -6.85
C LEU A 90 6.61 -6.55 -6.05
N SER A 91 7.77 -6.55 -6.72
CA SER A 91 9.05 -6.58 -6.00
C SER A 91 9.27 -5.30 -5.19
N GLY A 92 8.85 -4.13 -5.69
CA GLY A 92 8.91 -2.88 -4.93
C GLY A 92 7.97 -2.91 -3.73
N LEU A 93 6.72 -3.31 -3.93
CA LEU A 93 5.73 -3.46 -2.87
C LEU A 93 6.19 -4.43 -1.77
N HIS A 94 6.75 -5.59 -2.17
CA HIS A 94 7.33 -6.55 -1.23
C HIS A 94 8.48 -5.95 -0.40
N ARG A 95 9.38 -5.17 -1.01
CA ARG A 95 10.48 -4.52 -0.28
C ARG A 95 9.95 -3.54 0.77
N ASN A 96 8.98 -2.71 0.41
CA ASN A 96 8.40 -1.72 1.32
C ASN A 96 7.66 -2.39 2.49
N LEU A 97 6.88 -3.44 2.22
CA LEU A 97 6.23 -4.24 3.27
C LEU A 97 7.26 -4.92 4.19
N SER A 98 8.34 -5.46 3.63
CA SER A 98 9.41 -6.10 4.40
C SER A 98 10.10 -5.11 5.33
N SER A 99 10.32 -3.88 4.86
CA SER A 99 10.86 -2.79 5.69
C SER A 99 9.95 -2.46 6.88
N MET A 100 8.63 -2.35 6.63
CA MET A 100 7.65 -2.08 7.71
C MET A 100 7.51 -3.24 8.69
N ALA A 101 7.59 -4.47 8.21
CA ALA A 101 7.54 -5.66 9.05
C ALA A 101 8.80 -5.79 9.92
N ASN A 102 9.98 -5.55 9.33
CA ASN A 102 11.30 -5.74 9.93
C ASN A 102 11.48 -7.12 10.58
N MET A 103 10.95 -8.16 9.93
CA MET A 103 11.06 -9.55 10.36
C MET A 103 10.82 -10.51 9.20
N THR A 104 11.11 -11.80 9.42
CA THR A 104 10.73 -12.89 8.53
C THR A 104 9.57 -13.69 9.11
N CYS A 105 8.76 -14.30 8.26
CA CYS A 105 7.59 -15.08 8.64
C CYS A 105 7.36 -16.19 7.61
N SER A 106 6.64 -17.23 8.03
CA SER A 106 6.09 -18.27 7.16
C SER A 106 4.59 -18.04 6.97
N VAL A 107 4.07 -18.41 5.80
CA VAL A 107 2.62 -18.35 5.53
C VAL A 107 2.13 -19.77 5.28
N ASN A 108 1.12 -20.18 6.06
CA ASN A 108 0.44 -21.47 5.95
C ASN A 108 -1.09 -21.24 5.99
N GLU A 109 -1.61 -20.40 5.10
CA GLU A 109 -3.04 -20.07 5.07
C GLU A 109 -3.79 -20.99 4.09
N ALA A 110 -4.77 -21.72 4.62
CA ALA A 110 -5.58 -22.64 3.81
C ALA A 110 -6.54 -21.86 2.90
N LYS A 111 -7.10 -20.77 3.41
CA LYS A 111 -8.04 -19.95 2.64
C LYS A 111 -7.30 -19.19 1.54
N LYS A 112 -7.89 -19.20 0.35
CA LYS A 112 -7.39 -18.45 -0.81
C LYS A 112 -8.31 -17.27 -1.14
N SER A 113 -7.73 -16.26 -1.77
CA SER A 113 -8.42 -15.17 -2.45
C SER A 113 -7.79 -14.96 -3.82
N THR A 114 -8.37 -14.11 -4.67
CA THR A 114 -7.69 -13.69 -5.90
C THR A 114 -6.58 -12.68 -5.57
N LEU A 115 -5.54 -12.59 -6.41
CA LEU A 115 -4.53 -11.55 -6.27
C LEU A 115 -5.17 -10.15 -6.30
N LYS A 116 -6.24 -9.96 -7.09
CA LYS A 116 -7.00 -8.71 -7.12
C LYS A 116 -7.57 -8.35 -5.76
N ASP A 117 -8.32 -9.27 -5.15
CA ASP A 117 -8.99 -9.04 -3.86
C ASP A 117 -7.96 -8.83 -2.74
N PHE A 118 -6.85 -9.58 -2.81
CA PHE A 118 -5.72 -9.42 -1.91
C PHE A 118 -5.13 -8.00 -1.98
N LEU A 119 -4.84 -7.51 -3.19
CA LEU A 119 -4.26 -6.18 -3.40
C LEU A 119 -5.22 -5.05 -3.04
N GLU A 120 -6.52 -5.19 -3.34
CA GLU A 120 -7.53 -4.20 -2.93
C GLU A 120 -7.70 -4.15 -1.42
N ARG A 121 -7.69 -5.31 -0.75
CA ARG A 121 -7.74 -5.36 0.72
C ARG A 121 -6.50 -4.73 1.35
N LEU A 122 -5.32 -5.03 0.82
CA LEU A 122 -4.07 -4.39 1.27
C LEU A 122 -4.12 -2.87 1.05
N LYS A 123 -4.64 -2.41 -0.08
CA LYS A 123 -4.85 -0.98 -0.37
C LYS A 123 -5.79 -0.31 0.61
N MET A 124 -6.87 -0.97 1.01
CA MET A 124 -7.77 -0.47 2.04
C MET A 124 -7.07 -0.32 3.39
N ILE A 125 -6.33 -1.35 3.84
CA ILE A 125 -5.57 -1.33 5.10
C ILE A 125 -4.55 -0.18 5.09
N MET A 126 -3.82 -0.01 4.00
CA MET A 126 -2.78 1.03 3.90
C MET A 126 -3.37 2.43 3.87
N LYS A 127 -4.51 2.64 3.18
CA LYS A 127 -5.23 3.91 3.21
C LYS A 127 -5.79 4.23 4.59
N GLU A 128 -6.32 3.23 5.30
CA GLU A 128 -6.78 3.42 6.68
C GLU A 128 -5.62 3.83 7.59
N LYS A 129 -4.46 3.17 7.47
CA LYS A 129 -3.25 3.56 8.21
C LYS A 129 -2.82 5.00 7.87
N TYR A 130 -2.84 5.37 6.60
CA TYR A 130 -2.48 6.71 6.15
C TYR A 130 -3.44 7.78 6.69
N SER A 131 -4.73 7.47 6.78
CA SER A 131 -5.73 8.40 7.32
C SER A 131 -5.55 8.72 8.82
N LYS A 132 -4.72 7.95 9.54
CA LYS A 132 -4.48 8.08 10.98
C LYS A 132 -3.18 8.85 11.34
N CYS A 133 -2.42 9.38 10.37
CA CYS A 133 -1.10 10.01 10.61
C CYS A 133 -1.09 11.41 11.28
#